data_AF-A0A933HMF1-F1
#
_entry.id   AF-A0A933HMF1-F1
#
_cell.length_a   1.000
_cell.length_b   1.000
_cell.length_c   1.000
_cell.angle_alpha   90.00
_cell.angle_beta   90.00
_cell.angle_gamma   90.00
#
_symmetry.space_group_name_H-M   'P 1'
#
loop_
_entity.id
_entity.type
_entity.pdbx_description
1 polymer ?
#
loop_
_entity_poly.entity_id
_entity_poly.type
_entity_poly.pdbx_seq_one_letter_code
_entity_poly.pdbx_strand_id
1 'polypeptide(L)'
;MFCSFFPAAAKVNAQITADVKFVDQGQNFERVLCPFCNSVIEAEWWQAAMDKAQASSFNHLAVMTPCCGASSSLDDLKYELPAGFARFVLEAQDPKADLDDQQMQALAQIIGVGLRKIWAHY
;
A
#
# COMPACT_ATOMS: atom_id res chain seq x y z
N MET A 1 -11.35 14.58 -12.54
CA MET A 1 -10.57 13.68 -13.40
C MET A 1 -10.46 12.28 -12.80
N PHE A 2 -10.18 12.09 -11.50
CA PHE A 2 -10.27 10.76 -10.88
C PHE A 2 -11.72 10.27 -10.70
N CYS A 3 -12.64 11.14 -10.26
CA CYS A 3 -14.05 10.77 -10.05
C CYS A 3 -14.77 10.25 -11.30
N SER A 4 -14.33 10.63 -12.51
CA SER A 4 -14.93 10.15 -13.76
C SER A 4 -14.66 8.67 -14.03
N PHE A 5 -13.65 8.08 -13.39
CA PHE A 5 -13.41 6.64 -13.48
C PHE A 5 -14.35 5.84 -12.56
N PHE A 6 -14.94 6.47 -11.55
CA PHE A 6 -15.81 5.83 -10.56
C PHE A 6 -17.16 6.55 -10.42
N PRO A 7 -17.97 6.62 -11.48
CA PRO A 7 -19.22 7.38 -11.46
C PRO A 7 -20.28 6.81 -10.50
N ALA A 8 -20.16 5.53 -10.13
CA ALA A 8 -21.09 4.83 -9.23
C ALA A 8 -20.51 4.57 -7.83
N ALA A 9 -19.31 5.08 -7.51
CA ALA A 9 -18.77 4.98 -6.16
C ALA A 9 -19.59 5.85 -5.19
N ALA A 10 -19.73 5.39 -3.95
CA ALA A 10 -20.42 6.14 -2.90
C ALA A 10 -19.70 7.46 -2.58
N LYS A 11 -18.36 7.44 -2.62
CA LYS A 11 -17.51 8.61 -2.41
C LYS A 11 -16.23 8.46 -3.20
N VAL A 12 -15.73 9.57 -3.74
CA VAL A 12 -14.39 9.66 -4.33
C VAL A 12 -13.67 10.85 -3.71
N ASN A 13 -12.44 10.64 -3.23
CA ASN A 13 -11.65 11.70 -2.62
C ASN A 13 -10.16 11.59 -2.99
N ALA A 14 -9.47 12.70 -2.78
CA ALA A 14 -8.02 12.79 -2.83
C ALA A 14 -7.54 13.34 -1.49
N GLN A 15 -6.54 12.69 -0.90
CA GLN A 15 -6.02 13.04 0.41
C GLN A 15 -4.51 13.25 0.30
N ILE A 16 -4.03 14.35 0.90
CA ILE A 16 -2.59 14.59 1.10
C ILE A 16 -2.35 14.73 2.59
N THR A 17 -1.42 13.95 3.13
CA THR A 17 -1.02 14.02 4.53
C THR A 17 0.33 14.71 4.68
N ALA A 18 0.55 15.32 5.85
CA ALA A 18 1.83 15.93 6.20
C ALA A 18 2.94 14.86 6.18
N ASP A 19 2.72 13.78 6.92
CA ASP A 19 3.64 12.64 7.04
C ASP A 19 3.21 11.45 6.19
N VAL A 20 4.14 10.53 5.95
CA VAL A 20 3.87 9.24 5.32
C VAL A 20 2.90 8.43 6.19
N LYS A 21 1.94 7.78 5.56
CA LYS A 21 0.99 6.85 6.19
C LYS A 21 1.13 5.47 5.56
N PHE A 22 0.91 4.44 6.37
CA PHE A 22 0.66 3.11 5.87
C PHE A 22 -0.77 3.07 5.29
N VAL A 23 -0.90 2.59 4.06
CA VAL A 23 -2.16 2.37 3.35
C VAL A 23 -2.34 0.86 3.29
N ASP A 24 -3.28 0.36 4.10
CA ASP A 24 -3.51 -1.06 4.29
C ASP A 24 -4.74 -1.57 3.54
N GLN A 25 -4.90 -2.91 3.54
CA GLN A 25 -5.99 -3.63 2.90
C GLN A 25 -7.16 -3.89 3.87
N GLY A 26 -7.09 -3.38 5.09
CA GLY A 26 -8.04 -3.65 6.16
C GLY A 26 -8.19 -5.14 6.44
N GLN A 27 -9.43 -5.63 6.45
CA GLN A 27 -9.76 -7.03 6.65
C GLN A 27 -9.27 -7.96 5.53
N ASN A 28 -8.84 -7.41 4.39
CA ASN A 28 -8.21 -8.18 3.33
C ASN A 28 -6.73 -8.52 3.62
N PHE A 29 -6.19 -8.14 4.78
CA PHE A 29 -4.84 -8.56 5.16
C PHE A 29 -4.77 -10.09 5.31
N GLU A 30 -3.83 -10.71 4.59
CA GLU A 30 -3.60 -12.16 4.65
C GLU A 30 -2.20 -12.48 5.18
N ARG A 31 -1.17 -12.21 4.37
CA ARG A 31 0.22 -12.58 4.65
C ARG A 31 1.20 -11.54 4.09
N VAL A 32 2.36 -11.50 4.71
CA VAL A 32 3.54 -10.77 4.23
C VAL A 32 4.63 -11.79 3.92
N LEU A 33 5.27 -11.67 2.77
CA LEU A 33 6.31 -12.57 2.30
C LEU A 33 7.61 -11.81 2.06
N CYS A 34 8.72 -12.53 2.23
CA CYS A 34 10.03 -12.03 1.86
C CYS A 34 10.11 -11.83 0.34
N PRO A 35 10.54 -10.66 -0.16
CA PRO A 35 10.65 -10.45 -1.60
C PRO A 35 11.74 -11.29 -2.26
N PHE A 36 12.71 -11.78 -1.48
CA PHE A 36 13.89 -12.50 -1.97
C PHE A 36 13.75 -14.01 -1.96
N CYS A 37 13.25 -14.61 -0.87
CA CYS A 37 13.12 -16.06 -0.74
C CYS A 37 11.66 -16.55 -0.67
N ASN A 38 10.68 -15.64 -0.74
CA ASN A 38 9.24 -15.93 -0.64
C ASN A 38 8.80 -16.65 0.63
N SER A 39 9.66 -16.76 1.65
CA SER A 39 9.26 -17.25 2.97
C SER A 39 8.22 -16.29 3.57
N VAL A 40 7.22 -16.85 4.24
CA VAL A 40 6.27 -16.07 5.03
C VAL A 40 7.04 -15.34 6.13
N ILE A 41 6.76 -14.05 6.29
CA ILE A 41 7.27 -13.22 7.36
C ILE A 41 6.30 -13.35 8.53
N GLU A 42 6.82 -13.74 9.69
CA GLU A 42 6.02 -13.89 10.90
C GLU A 42 5.33 -12.58 11.29
N ALA A 43 4.04 -12.66 11.61
CA ALA A 43 3.22 -11.49 11.90
C ALA A 43 3.75 -10.69 13.10
N GLU A 44 4.26 -11.36 14.14
CA GLU A 44 4.85 -10.71 15.32
C GLU A 44 6.09 -9.88 14.95
N TRP A 45 6.98 -10.43 14.11
CA TRP A 45 8.15 -9.69 13.63
C TRP A 45 7.72 -8.49 12.78
N TRP A 46 6.75 -8.69 11.88
CA TRP A 46 6.27 -7.63 11.00
C TRP A 46 5.61 -6.50 11.80
N GLN A 47 4.78 -6.82 12.79
CA GLN A 47 4.14 -5.85 13.69
C GLN A 47 5.20 -5.04 14.45
N ALA A 48 6.19 -5.69 15.06
CA ALA A 48 7.26 -4.99 15.76
C ALA A 48 8.07 -4.05 14.84
N ALA A 49 8.30 -4.45 13.58
CA ALA A 49 8.96 -3.61 12.59
C ALA A 49 8.09 -2.41 12.17
N MET A 50 6.77 -2.62 12.01
CA MET A 50 5.80 -1.57 11.71
C MET A 50 5.71 -0.55 12.86
N ASP A 51 5.63 -1.00 14.11
CA ASP A 51 5.58 -0.13 15.29
C ASP A 51 6.82 0.74 15.41
N LYS A 52 8.00 0.15 15.17
CA LYS A 52 9.26 0.89 15.14
C LYS A 52 9.28 1.94 14.02
N ALA A 53 8.79 1.61 12.84
CA ALA A 53 8.72 2.55 11.73
C ALA A 53 7.70 3.67 11.99
N GLN A 54 6.55 3.34 12.60
CA GLN A 54 5.52 4.29 13.00
C GLN A 54 6.07 5.35 13.95
N ALA A 55 6.95 5.00 14.89
CA ALA A 55 7.55 5.95 15.82
C ALA A 55 8.33 7.08 15.12
N SER A 56 8.75 6.85 13.87
CA SER A 56 9.39 7.84 13.00
C SER A 56 8.46 8.43 11.93
N SER A 57 7.15 8.22 12.07
CA SER A 57 6.13 8.52 11.05
C SER A 57 6.48 7.93 9.67
N PHE A 58 6.99 6.69 9.68
CA PHE A 58 7.38 5.94 8.49
C PHE A 58 8.47 6.62 7.62
N ASN A 59 9.24 7.55 8.18
CA ASN A 59 10.39 8.15 7.50
C ASN A 59 11.58 7.16 7.37
N HIS A 60 11.57 6.08 8.16
CA HIS A 60 12.55 5.00 8.08
C HIS A 60 11.86 3.64 7.97
N LEU A 61 11.98 3.02 6.79
CA LEU A 61 11.37 1.71 6.49
C LEU A 61 12.38 0.58 6.34
N ALA A 62 13.69 0.85 6.47
CA ALA A 62 14.74 -0.14 6.24
C ALA A 62 14.66 -1.28 7.28
N VAL A 63 14.71 -2.51 6.80
CA VAL A 63 14.65 -3.74 7.61
C VAL A 63 15.60 -4.80 7.08
N MET A 64 15.94 -5.75 7.93
CA MET A 64 16.63 -6.98 7.55
C MET A 64 15.62 -8.13 7.69
N THR A 65 15.37 -8.84 6.59
CA THR A 65 14.38 -9.93 6.59
C THR A 65 14.79 -11.05 7.56
N PRO A 66 13.88 -11.55 8.41
CA PRO A 66 14.22 -12.52 9.45
C PRO A 66 14.54 -13.91 8.90
N CYS A 67 14.04 -14.23 7.71
CA CYS A 67 14.17 -15.55 7.08
C CYS A 67 15.53 -15.77 6.40
N CYS A 68 16.11 -14.73 5.77
CA CYS A 68 17.33 -14.88 4.97
C CYS A 68 18.35 -13.75 5.19
N GLY A 69 18.08 -12.80 6.09
CA GLY A 69 18.99 -11.70 6.41
C GLY A 69 19.23 -10.74 5.25
N ALA A 70 18.36 -10.70 4.25
CA ALA A 70 18.48 -9.75 3.14
C ALA A 70 18.00 -8.35 3.57
N SER A 71 18.70 -7.31 3.11
CA SER A 71 18.30 -5.92 3.30
C SER A 71 17.10 -5.59 2.41
N SER A 72 16.06 -4.99 3.00
CA SER A 72 14.81 -4.64 2.36
C SER A 72 14.29 -3.31 2.94
N SER A 73 13.16 -2.83 2.42
CA SER A 73 12.28 -1.93 3.16
C SER A 73 10.94 -2.61 3.49
N LEU A 74 10.20 -2.05 4.45
CA LEU A 74 8.81 -2.44 4.71
C LEU A 74 7.93 -2.22 3.47
N ASP A 75 8.19 -1.21 2.63
CA ASP A 75 7.44 -0.95 1.40
C ASP A 75 7.71 -1.99 0.30
N ASP A 76 8.88 -2.64 0.35
CA ASP A 76 9.31 -3.67 -0.62
C ASP A 76 8.92 -5.09 -0.19
N LEU A 77 8.38 -5.28 1.03
CA LEU A 77 7.86 -6.58 1.42
C LEU A 77 6.70 -6.97 0.50
N LYS A 78 6.58 -8.27 0.21
CA LYS A 78 5.49 -8.77 -0.63
C LYS A 78 4.25 -8.95 0.23
N TYR A 79 3.34 -8.01 0.19
CA TYR A 79 2.00 -8.18 0.74
C TYR A 79 1.16 -8.99 -0.26
N GLU A 80 0.52 -10.08 0.18
CA GLU A 80 -0.25 -10.97 -0.70
C GLU A 80 -1.33 -10.22 -1.49
N LEU A 81 -2.08 -9.36 -0.81
CA LEU A 81 -2.79 -8.24 -1.42
C LEU A 81 -1.96 -6.96 -1.24
N PRO A 82 -1.94 -6.00 -2.18
CA PRO A 82 -1.03 -4.87 -2.08
C PRO A 82 -1.32 -3.97 -0.87
N ALA A 83 -0.30 -3.60 -0.10
CA ALA A 83 -0.30 -2.45 0.82
C ALA A 83 0.91 -1.56 0.50
N GLY A 84 1.01 -0.39 1.11
CA GLY A 84 2.19 0.44 0.92
C GLY A 84 2.23 1.68 1.79
N PHE A 85 3.18 2.55 1.51
CA PHE A 85 3.39 3.79 2.24
C PHE A 85 3.22 5.00 1.31
N ALA A 86 2.37 5.95 1.69
CA ALA A 86 2.08 7.10 0.85
C ALA A 86 1.75 8.35 1.67
N ARG A 87 1.99 9.52 1.06
CA ARG A 87 1.46 10.81 1.52
C ARG A 87 0.26 11.27 0.71
N PHE A 88 0.06 10.70 -0.47
CA PHE A 88 -1.01 11.03 -1.39
C PHE A 88 -1.81 9.77 -1.70
N VAL A 89 -3.12 9.84 -1.46
CA VAL A 89 -4.04 8.73 -1.72
C VAL A 89 -5.22 9.24 -2.53
N LEU A 90 -5.57 8.48 -3.56
CA LEU A 90 -6.83 8.59 -4.27
C LEU A 90 -7.71 7.43 -3.84
N GLU A 91 -8.88 7.74 -3.29
CA GLU A 91 -9.78 6.74 -2.71
C GLU A 91 -11.13 6.79 -3.40
N ALA A 92 -11.66 5.61 -3.73
CA ALA A 92 -13.04 5.42 -4.13
C ALA A 92 -13.68 4.43 -3.14
N GLN A 93 -14.73 4.86 -2.46
CA GLN A 93 -15.49 4.05 -1.50
C GLN A 93 -16.65 3.36 -2.19
N ASP A 94 -16.85 2.07 -1.89
CA ASP A 94 -17.81 1.19 -2.54
C ASP A 94 -17.82 1.29 -4.08
N PRO A 95 -16.64 1.25 -4.73
CA PRO A 95 -16.55 1.38 -6.17
C PRO A 95 -17.26 0.19 -6.83
N LYS A 96 -18.19 0.47 -7.74
CA LYS A 96 -18.92 -0.58 -8.49
C LYS A 96 -18.16 -1.08 -9.73
N ALA A 97 -16.92 -0.64 -9.89
CA ALA A 97 -16.01 -0.99 -10.97
C ALA A 97 -14.57 -0.96 -10.44
N ASP A 98 -13.65 -1.59 -11.16
CA ASP A 98 -12.21 -1.50 -10.93
C ASP A 98 -11.53 -0.72 -12.07
N LEU A 99 -10.31 -0.24 -11.84
CA LEU A 99 -9.45 0.28 -12.89
C LEU A 99 -8.64 -0.85 -13.51
N ASP A 100 -8.71 -0.94 -14.84
CA ASP A 100 -7.81 -1.80 -15.62
C ASP A 100 -6.40 -1.19 -15.72
N ASP A 101 -5.47 -1.94 -16.31
CA ASP A 101 -4.06 -1.53 -16.44
C ASP A 101 -3.90 -0.26 -17.28
N GLN A 102 -4.73 -0.06 -18.32
CA GLN A 102 -4.68 1.12 -19.17
C GLN A 102 -5.14 2.36 -18.40
N GLN A 103 -6.23 2.24 -17.64
CA GLN A 103 -6.76 3.30 -16.79
C GLN A 103 -5.78 3.64 -15.66
N MET A 104 -5.15 2.63 -15.04
CA MET A 104 -4.10 2.81 -14.03
C MET A 104 -2.89 3.55 -14.61
N GLN A 105 -2.44 3.17 -15.81
CA GLN A 105 -1.32 3.84 -16.47
C GLN A 105 -1.65 5.28 -16.86
N ALA A 106 -2.84 5.54 -17.39
CA ALA A 106 -3.29 6.89 -17.71
C ALA A 106 -3.35 7.78 -16.46
N LEU A 107 -3.86 7.25 -15.34
CA LEU A 107 -3.92 7.97 -14.07
C LEU A 107 -2.51 8.27 -13.53
N ALA A 108 -1.59 7.29 -13.59
CA ALA A 108 -0.20 7.48 -13.18
C ALA A 108 0.51 8.55 -14.04
N GLN A 109 0.28 8.59 -15.35
CA GLN A 109 0.82 9.62 -16.24
C GLN A 109 0.31 11.03 -15.92
N ILE A 110 -0.98 11.17 -15.61
CA ILE A 110 -1.58 12.46 -15.24
C ILE A 110 -0.98 12.98 -13.93
N ILE A 111 -0.78 12.09 -12.96
CA ILE A 111 -0.28 12.46 -11.63
C ILE A 111 1.25 12.65 -11.65
N GLY A 112 1.95 11.98 -12.57
CA GLY A 112 3.40 12.06 -12.72
C GLY A 112 4.20 11.19 -11.75
N VAL A 113 3.53 10.28 -11.02
CA VAL A 113 4.18 9.30 -10.15
C VAL A 113 3.58 7.90 -10.34
N GLY A 114 4.34 6.87 -9.98
CA GLY A 114 3.82 5.50 -9.91
C GLY A 114 2.69 5.39 -8.88
N LEU A 115 1.66 4.61 -9.22
CA LEU A 115 0.53 4.32 -8.33
C LEU A 115 0.54 2.85 -7.95
N ARG A 116 0.16 2.57 -6.70
CA ARG A 116 -0.12 1.22 -6.20
C ARG A 116 -1.62 1.14 -5.92
N LYS A 117 -2.32 0.21 -6.57
CA LYS A 117 -3.75 -0.04 -6.32
C LYS A 117 -3.88 -0.94 -5.08
N ILE A 118 -4.60 -0.47 -4.08
CA ILE A 118 -4.80 -1.15 -2.79
C ILE A 118 -6.30 -1.32 -2.58
N TRP A 119 -6.75 -2.57 -2.48
CA TRP A 119 -8.14 -2.91 -2.19
C TRP A 119 -8.32 -3.13 -0.69
N ALA A 120 -9.02 -2.19 -0.05
CA ALA A 120 -9.28 -2.25 1.39
C ALA A 120 -10.74 -2.65 1.69
N HIS A 121 -10.92 -3.43 2.76
CA HIS A 121 -12.23 -3.74 3.34
C HIS A 121 -12.26 -3.33 4.82
N TYR A 122 -13.18 -2.44 5.18
CA TYR A 122 -13.35 -1.91 6.54
C TYR A 122 -14.78 -2.05 7.02
#